data_AF-A0A9P6T6I3-F1
#
_entry.id   AF-A0A9P6T6I3-F1
#
_cell.length_a   1.000
_cell.length_b   1.000
_cell.length_c   1.000
_cell.angle_alpha   90.00
_cell.angle_beta   90.00
_cell.angle_gamma   90.00
#
_symmetry.space_group_name_H-M   'P 1'
#
loop_
_entity.id
_entity.type
_entity.pdbx_description
1 polymer ?
#
loop_
_entity_poly.entity_id
_entity_poly.type
_entity_poly.pdbx_seq_one_letter_code
_entity_poly.pdbx_strand_id
1 'polypeptide(L)' 'PKDYWTQKAFYAYNMMLVCDINQRIIYYELGWCGSAHDQCVFRSSQLFQHPMVFFSPGEYLLADSGYTCSEIVVPTFKRL' A
#
# COMPACT_ATOMS: atom_id res chain seq x y z
N PRO A 1 14.28 -12.66 -11.95
CA PRO A 1 13.95 -13.98 -11.32
C PRO A 1 14.18 -14.02 -9.80
N LYS A 2 15.27 -13.41 -9.29
CA LYS A 2 15.56 -13.35 -7.85
C LYS A 2 14.59 -12.44 -7.07
N ASP A 3 14.01 -11.44 -7.74
CA ASP A 3 13.17 -10.43 -7.09
C ASP A 3 11.84 -10.98 -6.58
N TYR A 4 11.34 -12.09 -7.15
CA TYR A 4 10.11 -12.75 -6.69
C TYR A 4 10.33 -13.66 -5.47
N TRP A 5 11.58 -13.90 -5.09
CA TRP A 5 11.91 -14.73 -3.94
C TRP A 5 11.79 -13.90 -2.66
N THR A 6 10.84 -14.28 -1.81
CA THR A 6 10.55 -13.56 -0.56
C THR A 6 11.52 -13.93 0.56
N GLN A 7 11.58 -13.10 1.61
CA GLN A 7 12.31 -13.41 2.85
C GLN A 7 11.78 -14.68 3.57
N LYS A 8 10.57 -15.12 3.22
CA LYS A 8 9.95 -16.35 3.71
C LYS A 8 10.25 -17.57 2.84
N ALA A 9 11.21 -17.46 1.91
CA ALA A 9 11.71 -18.54 1.05
C ALA A 9 10.64 -19.16 0.12
N PHE A 10 9.74 -18.34 -0.43
CA PHE A 10 8.82 -18.74 -1.50
C PHE A 10 8.67 -17.64 -2.56
N TYR A 11 8.20 -18.01 -3.75
CA TYR A 11 7.91 -17.06 -4.85
C TYR A 11 6.56 -16.37 -4.63
N ALA A 12 6.53 -15.04 -4.69
CA ALA A 12 5.30 -14.28 -4.51
C ALA A 12 5.23 -13.03 -5.40
N TYR A 13 4.00 -12.55 -5.61
CA TYR A 13 3.72 -11.21 -6.11
C TYR A 13 3.31 -10.34 -4.94
N ASN A 14 3.75 -9.07 -4.95
CA ASN A 14 3.21 -8.07 -4.04
C ASN A 14 1.99 -7.41 -4.70
N MET A 15 0.89 -7.32 -3.95
CA MET A 15 -0.34 -6.65 -4.33
C MET A 15 -0.76 -5.74 -3.18
N MET A 16 -0.89 -4.45 -3.46
CA MET A 16 -1.47 -3.50 -2.52
C MET A 16 -2.97 -3.40 -2.79
N LEU A 17 -3.79 -3.51 -1.76
CA LEU A 17 -5.23 -3.37 -1.85
C LEU A 17 -5.69 -2.21 -0.96
N VAL A 18 -6.69 -1.46 -1.43
CA VAL A 18 -7.45 -0.53 -0.59
C VAL A 18 -8.89 -1.00 -0.53
N CYS A 19 -9.46 -0.94 0.67
CA CYS A 19 -10.85 -1.26 0.91
C CYS A 19 -11.60 -0.11 1.56
N ASP A 20 -12.91 -0.08 1.35
CA ASP A 20 -13.81 0.81 2.08
C ASP A 20 -14.07 0.29 3.50
N ILE A 21 -14.84 1.05 4.28
CA ILE A 21 -15.23 0.67 5.65
C ILE A 21 -16.07 -0.62 5.72
N ASN A 22 -16.62 -1.08 4.58
CA ASN A 22 -17.38 -2.32 4.46
C ASN A 22 -16.51 -3.48 3.93
N GLN A 23 -15.18 -3.32 3.93
CA GLN A 23 -14.21 -4.30 3.46
C GLN A 23 -14.33 -4.63 1.96
N ARG A 24 -14.96 -3.76 1.17
CA ARG A 24 -15.02 -3.92 -0.29
C ARG A 24 -13.72 -3.40 -0.88
N ILE A 25 -13.09 -4.20 -1.73
CA ILE A 25 -11.89 -3.77 -2.46
C ILE A 25 -12.31 -2.70 -3.47
N ILE A 26 -11.75 -1.50 -3.34
CA ILE A 26 -12.05 -0.33 -4.20
C ILE A 26 -10.85 0.11 -5.04
N TYR A 27 -9.65 -0.37 -4.72
CA TYR A 27 -8.43 -0.13 -5.48
C TYR A 27 -7.45 -1.28 -5.31
N TYR A 28 -6.66 -1.54 -6.34
CA TYR A 28 -5.54 -2.48 -6.30
C TYR A 28 -4.34 -1.96 -7.10
N GLU A 29 -3.13 -2.24 -6.62
CA GLU A 29 -1.88 -2.04 -7.34
C GLU A 29 -1.21 -3.41 -7.55
N LEU A 30 -0.85 -3.73 -8.79
CA LEU A 30 -0.30 -5.02 -9.21
C LEU A 30 1.04 -4.84 -9.92
N GLY A 31 1.73 -5.95 -10.22
CA GLY A 31 2.94 -5.95 -11.04
C GLY A 31 4.25 -5.85 -10.25
N TRP A 32 4.18 -5.89 -8.92
CA TRP A 32 5.35 -5.82 -8.05
C TRP A 32 5.83 -7.20 -7.64
N CYS A 33 7.15 -7.36 -7.56
CA CYS A 33 7.76 -8.59 -7.06
C CYS A 33 7.45 -8.75 -5.57
N GLY A 34 7.32 -9.98 -5.07
CA GLY A 34 6.98 -10.25 -3.67
C GLY A 34 7.97 -9.75 -2.63
N SER A 35 9.21 -9.40 -3.04
CA SER A 35 10.20 -8.75 -2.18
C SER A 35 10.10 -7.23 -2.17
N ALA A 36 9.26 -6.62 -3.02
CA ALA A 36 9.09 -5.18 -3.08
C ALA A 36 8.54 -4.68 -1.75
N HIS A 37 9.14 -3.60 -1.24
CA HIS A 37 8.69 -2.96 -0.01
C HIS A 37 7.35 -2.26 -0.25
N ASP A 38 6.39 -2.41 0.66
CA ASP A 38 5.03 -1.89 0.52
C ASP A 38 5.00 -0.37 0.26
N GLN A 39 5.84 0.39 0.99
CA GLN A 39 6.03 1.83 0.72
C GLN A 39 6.48 2.16 -0.71
N CYS A 40 7.28 1.30 -1.35
CA CYS A 40 7.74 1.50 -2.72
C CYS A 40 6.58 1.28 -3.70
N VAL A 41 5.82 0.20 -3.51
CA VAL A 41 4.60 -0.09 -4.26
C VAL A 41 3.61 1.07 -4.13
N PHE A 42 3.38 1.56 -2.90
CA PHE A 42 2.49 2.68 -2.67
C PHE A 42 2.95 3.97 -3.34
N ARG A 43 4.24 4.33 -3.28
CA ARG A 43 4.77 5.52 -3.96
C ARG A 43 4.62 5.46 -5.48
N SER A 44 4.63 4.26 -6.04
CA SER A 44 4.40 4.06 -7.47
C SER A 44 2.92 4.10 -7.87
N SER A 45 2.00 3.94 -6.92
CA SER A 45 0.57 3.85 -7.19
C SER A 45 -0.03 5.20 -7.58
N GLN A 46 -1.15 5.17 -8.30
CA GLN A 46 -1.87 6.39 -8.67
C GLN A 46 -2.44 7.12 -7.45
N LEU A 47 -2.73 6.40 -6.36
CA LEU A 47 -3.16 7.00 -5.09
C LEU A 47 -2.12 7.98 -4.54
N PHE A 48 -0.83 7.64 -4.65
CA PHE A 48 0.25 8.51 -4.19
C PHE A 48 0.59 9.60 -5.21
N GLN A 49 0.57 9.28 -6.51
CA GLN A 49 0.95 10.23 -7.55
C GLN A 49 -0.12 11.30 -7.80
N HIS A 50 -1.40 10.96 -7.64
CA HIS A 50 -2.53 11.83 -7.98
C HIS A 50 -3.58 11.90 -6.86
N PRO A 51 -3.21 12.27 -5.63
CA PRO A 51 -4.11 12.19 -4.47
C PRO A 51 -5.39 13.00 -4.65
N MET A 52 -5.34 14.16 -5.31
CA MET A 52 -6.51 15.01 -5.55
C MET A 52 -7.59 14.35 -6.45
N VAL A 53 -7.25 13.28 -7.17
CA VAL A 53 -8.19 12.53 -8.00
C VAL A 53 -8.93 11.46 -7.18
N PHE A 54 -8.30 10.97 -6.12
CA PHE A 54 -8.78 9.83 -5.34
C PHE A 54 -9.31 10.19 -3.95
N PHE A 55 -8.91 11.35 -3.40
CA PHE A 55 -9.26 11.78 -2.05
C PHE A 55 -9.94 13.15 -2.08
N SER A 56 -11.10 13.21 -1.45
CA SER A 56 -11.78 14.45 -1.08
C SER A 56 -11.13 15.05 0.17
N PRO A 57 -11.34 16.35 0.47
CA PRO A 57 -10.83 16.95 1.69
C PRO A 57 -11.26 16.16 2.94
N GLY A 58 -10.28 15.71 3.73
CA GLY A 58 -10.50 14.92 4.95
C GLY A 58 -10.55 13.41 4.75
N GLU A 59 -10.45 12.91 3.51
CA GLU A 59 -10.31 11.48 3.24
C GLU A 59 -8.83 11.06 3.31
N TYR A 60 -8.58 9.90 3.92
CA TYR A 60 -7.25 9.33 4.12
C TYR A 60 -7.33 7.80 4.21
N LEU A 61 -6.20 7.15 3.96
CA LEU A 61 -6.02 5.72 4.14
C LEU A 61 -5.54 5.42 5.56
N LEU A 62 -6.15 4.41 6.18
CA LEU A 62 -5.56 3.73 7.33
C LEU A 62 -4.63 2.63 6.81
N ALA A 63 -3.34 2.71 7.15
CA ALA A 63 -2.33 1.77 6.66
C ALA A 63 -1.57 1.09 7.80
N ASP A 64 -0.78 0.06 7.47
CA ASP A 64 0.08 -0.55 8.47
C ASP A 64 1.23 0.40 8.88
N SER A 65 1.87 0.08 10.01
CA SER A 65 2.97 0.85 10.61
C SER A 65 4.21 1.07 9.71
N GLY A 66 4.38 0.28 8.65
CA GLY A 66 5.48 0.39 7.70
C GLY A 66 5.28 1.49 6.65
N TYR A 67 4.11 2.11 6.62
CA TYR A 67 3.83 3.25 5.77
C TYR A 67 4.25 4.57 6.42
N THR A 68 4.70 5.49 5.58
CA THR A 68 5.08 6.85 5.97
C THR A 68 3.81 7.67 6.19
N CYS A 69 3.72 8.35 7.34
CA CYS A 69 2.62 9.26 7.64
C CYS A 69 2.58 10.43 6.65
N SER A 70 1.39 10.80 6.19
CA SER A 70 1.13 11.92 5.28
C SER A 70 -0.31 12.40 5.40
N GLU A 71 -0.70 13.44 4.64
CA GLU A 71 -2.08 13.93 4.61
C GLU A 71 -3.10 12.87 4.16
N ILE A 72 -2.67 11.93 3.31
CA ILE A 72 -3.53 10.88 2.74
C ILE A 72 -3.29 9.50 3.37
N VAL A 73 -2.31 9.35 4.28
CA VAL A 73 -2.01 8.07 4.94
C VAL A 73 -1.77 8.28 6.43
N VAL A 74 -2.60 7.62 7.23
CA VAL A 74 -2.46 7.52 8.67
C VAL A 74 -2.02 6.08 9.01
N PRO A 75 -0.74 5.86 9.35
CA PRO A 75 -0.25 4.53 9.68
C PRO A 75 -0.69 4.13 11.08
N THR A 76 -0.88 2.82 11.28
CA THR A 76 -1.16 2.25 12.59
C THR A 76 0.03 2.40 13.53
N PHE A 77 -0.25 2.78 14.77
CA PHE A 77 0.77 2.87 15.81
C PHE A 77 1.18 1.47 16.27
N LYS A 78 2.44 1.10 16.07
CA LYS A 78 3.03 -0.06 16.76
C LYS A 78 3.49 0.38 18.15
N ARG A 79 2.87 -0.19 19.19
CA ARG A 79 3.41 -0.11 20.55
C ARG A 79 4.71 -0.93 20.58
N LEU A 80 5.82 -0.26 20.85
CA LEU A 80 7.14 -0.86 21.05
C LEU A 80 7.11 -1.88 22.20
#